data_AF-A0A9Q9ULM4-F1
#
_entry.id   AF-A0A9Q9ULM4-F1
#
_cell.length_a   1.000
_cell.length_b   1.000
_cell.length_c   1.000
_cell.angle_alpha   90.00
_cell.angle_beta   90.00
_cell.angle_gamma   90.00
#
_symmetry.space_group_name_H-M   'P 1'
#
loop_
_entity.id
_entity.type
_entity.pdbx_description
1 polymer ?
#
loop_
_entity_poly.entity_id
_entity_poly.type
_entity_poly.pdbx_seq_one_letter_code
_entity_poly.pdbx_strand_id
1 'polypeptide(L)'
;MPGTKTGLFTAALAPELMGYSSQHPAVRNCAMQHSVDYLREALNVWLAAGEKINYSAQDNDILTVIGFRPDGASRDDNREKFTPAQNLNFARQRAELAAQ
;
A
#
# COMPACT_ATOMS: atom_id res chain seq x y z
N MET A 1 -15.51 -0.34 -25.11
CA MET A 1 -14.28 -1.10 -25.39
C MET A 1 -13.18 -0.70 -24.40
N PRO A 2 -12.97 -1.45 -23.30
CA PRO A 2 -11.90 -1.21 -22.34
C PRO A 2 -10.78 -2.23 -22.57
N GLY A 3 -9.75 -1.88 -23.34
CA GLY A 3 -8.68 -2.84 -23.66
C GLY A 3 -7.31 -2.24 -24.01
N THR A 4 -7.16 -0.91 -24.03
CA THR A 4 -5.95 -0.27 -24.58
C THR A 4 -4.98 0.28 -23.54
N LYS A 5 -5.37 0.42 -22.26
CA LYS A 5 -4.51 1.04 -21.24
C LYS A 5 -3.38 0.11 -20.77
N THR A 6 -3.63 -1.19 -20.67
CA THR A 6 -2.63 -2.16 -20.21
C THR A 6 -1.53 -2.41 -21.24
N GLY A 7 -1.85 -2.35 -22.53
CA GLY A 7 -0.87 -2.53 -23.62
C GLY A 7 0.14 -1.38 -23.72
N LEU A 8 -0.28 -0.15 -23.43
CA LEU A 8 0.61 1.03 -23.42
C LEU A 8 1.64 0.98 -22.29
N PHE A 9 1.26 0.47 -21.12
CA PHE A 9 2.15 0.33 -19.96
C PHE A 9 3.24 -0.71 -20.21
N THR A 10 2.87 -1.87 -20.75
CA THR A 10 3.84 -2.91 -21.13
C THR A 10 4.74 -2.46 -22.27
N ALA A 11 4.25 -1.63 -23.20
CA ALA A 11 5.06 -1.06 -24.28
C ALA A 11 6.08 -0.02 -23.77
N ALA A 12 5.71 0.82 -22.81
CA ALA A 12 6.63 1.82 -22.22
C ALA A 12 7.75 1.16 -21.39
N LEU A 13 7.45 0.03 -20.74
CA LEU A 13 8.42 -0.77 -19.96
C LEU A 13 9.07 -1.90 -20.78
N ALA A 14 8.78 -1.98 -22.08
CA ALA A 14 9.26 -3.06 -22.94
C ALA A 14 10.80 -3.20 -22.97
N PRO A 15 11.61 -2.12 -22.98
CA PRO A 15 13.07 -2.26 -22.97
C PRO A 15 13.61 -3.00 -21.74
N GLU A 16 12.97 -2.80 -20.58
CA GLU A 16 13.39 -3.41 -19.31
C GLU A 16 12.80 -4.82 -19.14
N LEU A 17 11.59 -5.07 -19.65
CA LEU A 17 10.87 -6.34 -19.44
C LEU A 17 11.00 -7.35 -20.61
N MET A 18 11.69 -6.98 -21.70
CA MET A 18 11.87 -7.88 -22.85
C MET A 18 12.74 -9.09 -22.47
N GLY A 19 12.15 -10.28 -22.57
CA GLY A 19 12.84 -11.53 -22.21
C GLY A 19 13.03 -11.72 -20.70
N TYR A 20 12.30 -10.99 -19.86
CA TYR A 20 12.36 -11.06 -18.39
C TYR A 20 12.29 -12.48 -17.82
N SER A 21 11.49 -13.36 -18.42
CA SER A 21 11.35 -14.76 -18.01
C SER A 21 12.57 -15.64 -18.32
N SER A 22 13.46 -15.20 -19.21
CA SER A 22 14.66 -15.92 -19.65
C SER A 22 15.98 -15.27 -19.19
N GLN A 23 15.93 -14.16 -18.46
CA GLN A 23 17.10 -13.41 -18.00
C GLN A 23 17.72 -14.00 -16.73
N HIS A 24 19.04 -13.81 -16.56
CA HIS A 24 19.75 -14.15 -15.34
C HIS A 24 19.19 -13.36 -14.13
N PRO A 25 19.07 -13.95 -12.93
CA PRO A 25 18.42 -13.30 -11.77
C PRO A 25 18.95 -11.90 -11.41
N ALA A 26 20.26 -11.68 -11.56
CA ALA A 26 20.87 -10.36 -11.32
C ALA A 26 20.40 -9.29 -12.34
N VAL A 27 20.26 -9.67 -13.62
CA VAL A 27 19.76 -8.79 -14.68
C VAL A 27 18.28 -8.50 -14.47
N ARG A 28 17.52 -9.52 -14.07
CA ARG A 28 16.10 -9.40 -13.73
C ARG A 28 15.86 -8.42 -12.58
N ASN A 29 16.68 -8.47 -11.53
CA ASN A 29 16.58 -7.54 -10.40
C ASN A 29 16.93 -6.11 -10.82
N CYS A 30 17.95 -5.93 -11.65
CA CYS A 30 18.31 -4.63 -12.21
C CYS A 30 17.16 -4.05 -13.05
N ALA A 31 16.62 -4.82 -13.98
CA ALA A 31 15.49 -4.42 -14.82
C ALA A 31 14.24 -4.04 -14.00
N MET A 32 13.94 -4.78 -12.92
CA MET A 32 12.84 -4.42 -12.00
C MET A 32 13.09 -3.09 -11.30
N GLN A 33 14.31 -2.86 -10.83
CA GLN A 33 14.66 -1.62 -10.14
C GLN A 33 14.50 -0.42 -11.08
N HIS A 34 15.07 -0.52 -12.29
CA HIS A 34 14.93 0.50 -13.33
C HIS A 34 13.47 0.76 -13.72
N SER A 35 12.67 -0.31 -13.83
CA SER A 35 11.24 -0.21 -14.10
C SER A 35 10.49 0.55 -13.00
N VAL A 36 10.77 0.25 -11.72
CA VAL A 36 10.14 0.94 -10.59
C VAL A 36 10.56 2.40 -10.51
N ASP A 37 11.83 2.70 -10.77
CA ASP A 37 12.34 4.07 -10.78
C ASP A 37 11.70 4.91 -11.88
N TYR A 38 11.55 4.35 -13.09
CA TYR A 38 10.83 5.00 -14.18
C TYR A 38 9.36 5.29 -13.81
N LEU A 39 8.68 4.32 -13.20
CA LEU A 39 7.28 4.49 -12.76
C LEU A 39 7.14 5.56 -11.69
N ARG A 40 8.10 5.64 -10.77
CA ARG A 40 8.13 6.67 -9.73
C ARG A 40 8.25 8.06 -10.34
N GLU A 41 9.15 8.25 -11.31
CA GLU A 41 9.32 9.55 -11.96
C GLU A 41 8.10 9.95 -12.80
N ALA A 42 7.54 9.02 -13.58
CA ALA A 42 6.31 9.27 -14.33
C ALA A 42 5.13 9.63 -13.41
N LEU A 43 5.01 8.95 -12.27
CA LEU A 43 4.00 9.25 -11.26
C LEU A 43 4.23 10.62 -10.62
N ASN A 44 5.47 10.98 -10.29
CA ASN A 44 5.80 12.30 -9.74
C ASN A 44 5.40 13.43 -10.69
N VAL A 45 5.65 13.28 -12.00
CA VAL A 45 5.25 14.25 -13.02
C VAL A 45 3.73 14.39 -13.09
N TRP A 46 2.99 13.28 -13.03
CA TRP A 46 1.53 13.31 -13.03
C TRP A 46 0.96 13.94 -11.74
N LEU A 47 1.54 13.62 -10.58
CA LEU A 47 1.17 14.23 -9.30
C LEU A 47 1.43 15.75 -9.28
N ALA A 48 2.50 16.21 -9.95
CA ALA A 48 2.81 17.64 -10.08
C ALA A 48 1.75 18.41 -10.89
N ALA A 49 0.97 17.73 -11.74
CA ALA A 49 -0.16 18.35 -12.44
C ALA A 49 -1.32 18.73 -11.48
N GLY A 50 -1.33 18.19 -10.25
CA GLY A 50 -2.24 18.60 -9.19
C GLY A 50 -3.70 18.13 -9.37
N GLU A 51 -3.94 17.11 -10.20
CA GLU A 51 -5.27 16.52 -10.35
C GLU A 51 -5.75 15.91 -9.02
N LYS A 52 -7.05 16.09 -8.71
CA LYS A 52 -7.64 15.50 -7.50
C LYS A 52 -7.72 13.99 -7.62
N ILE A 53 -7.01 13.29 -6.72
CA ILE A 53 -7.07 11.84 -6.60
C ILE A 53 -8.27 11.46 -5.75
N ASN A 54 -9.19 10.66 -6.31
CA ASN A 54 -10.33 10.10 -5.60
C ASN A 54 -10.19 8.58 -5.53
N TYR A 55 -10.92 7.95 -4.60
CA TYR A 55 -10.97 6.50 -4.51
C TYR A 55 -11.59 5.88 -5.77
N SER A 56 -11.23 4.62 -6.04
CA SER A 56 -11.92 3.82 -7.05
C SER A 56 -13.40 3.73 -6.73
N ALA A 57 -14.26 3.82 -7.75
CA ALA A 57 -15.71 3.74 -7.59
C ALA A 57 -16.17 2.45 -6.90
N GLN A 58 -15.41 1.36 -7.05
CA GLN A 58 -15.71 0.07 -6.45
C GLN A 58 -15.61 0.09 -4.91
N ASP A 59 -14.65 0.84 -4.37
CA ASP A 59 -14.32 0.83 -2.93
C ASP A 59 -14.59 2.19 -2.27
N ASN A 60 -15.20 3.13 -3.00
CA ASN A 60 -15.34 4.51 -2.55
C ASN A 60 -16.15 4.62 -1.26
N ASP A 61 -17.29 3.95 -1.17
CA ASP A 61 -18.16 4.03 0.01
C ASP A 61 -17.42 3.58 1.28
N ILE A 62 -16.70 2.46 1.20
CA ILE A 62 -15.95 1.90 2.33
C ILE A 62 -14.81 2.83 2.70
N LEU A 63 -13.97 3.22 1.73
CA LEU A 63 -12.78 4.04 1.96
C LEU A 63 -13.12 5.46 2.44
N THR A 64 -14.26 5.99 2.02
CA THR A 64 -14.78 7.27 2.52
C THR A 64 -15.32 7.14 3.95
N VAL A 65 -16.07 6.08 4.26
CA VAL A 65 -16.65 5.88 5.60
C VAL A 65 -15.59 5.61 6.66
N ILE A 66 -14.58 4.78 6.38
CA ILE A 66 -13.51 4.50 7.35
C ILE A 66 -12.54 5.67 7.54
N GLY A 67 -12.53 6.61 6.61
CA GLY A 67 -11.62 7.74 6.60
C GLY A 67 -10.17 7.36 6.22
N PHE A 68 -9.40 8.35 5.77
CA PHE A 68 -8.05 8.12 5.25
C PHE A 68 -7.04 7.70 6.33
N ARG A 69 -7.25 8.15 7.58
CA ARG A 69 -6.40 7.81 8.74
C ARG A 69 -7.28 7.63 9.98
N PRO A 70 -6.88 6.75 10.92
CA PRO A 70 -7.45 6.72 12.26
C PRO A 70 -7.32 8.10 12.91
N ASP A 71 -8.29 8.44 13.76
CA ASP A 71 -8.28 9.69 14.50
C ASP A 71 -7.07 9.81 15.42
N GLY A 72 -6.72 11.05 15.78
CA GLY A 72 -5.54 11.34 16.59
C GLY A 72 -5.60 10.68 17.97
N ALA A 73 -6.77 10.64 18.60
CA ALA A 73 -6.93 10.07 19.93
C ALA A 73 -6.66 8.56 19.92
N SER A 74 -7.23 7.82 18.95
CA SER A 74 -6.94 6.39 18.78
C SER A 74 -5.44 6.10 18.59
N ARG A 75 -4.72 6.98 17.89
CA ARG A 75 -3.26 6.84 17.69
C ARG A 75 -2.47 7.10 18.96
N ASP A 76 -2.89 8.08 19.75
CA ASP A 76 -2.23 8.45 21.01
C ASP A 76 -2.52 7.41 22.11
N ASP A 77 -3.76 6.93 22.20
CA ASP A 77 -4.17 5.85 23.12
C ASP A 77 -3.37 4.55 22.88
N ASN A 78 -3.04 4.26 21.61
CA ASN A 78 -2.30 3.05 21.22
C ASN A 78 -0.77 3.24 21.15
N ARG A 79 -0.26 4.38 21.64
CA ARG A 79 1.17 4.73 21.59
C ARG A 79 1.99 3.92 22.58
N GLU A 80 1.46 3.67 23.76
CA GLU A 80 2.12 2.81 24.76
C GLU A 80 2.20 1.36 24.26
N LYS A 81 3.32 0.69 24.53
CA LYS A 81 3.55 -0.71 24.15
C LYS A 81 3.78 -1.54 25.39
N PHE A 82 2.98 -2.59 25.51
CA PHE A 82 3.05 -3.54 26.62
C PHE A 82 3.74 -4.82 26.19
N THR A 83 4.50 -5.40 27.11
CA THR A 83 5.11 -6.72 26.92
C THR A 83 4.03 -7.81 26.87
N PRO A 84 4.32 -8.97 26.25
CA PRO A 84 3.38 -10.09 26.26
C PRO A 84 2.92 -10.50 27.67
N ALA A 85 3.81 -10.45 28.66
CA ALA A 85 3.48 -10.77 30.05
C ALA A 85 2.48 -9.78 30.67
N GLN A 86 2.64 -8.48 30.41
CA GLN A 86 1.68 -7.46 30.87
C GLN A 86 0.31 -7.63 30.21
N ASN A 87 0.26 -7.91 28.91
CA ASN A 87 -1.01 -8.17 28.21
C ASN A 87 -1.74 -9.40 28.75
N LEU A 88 -1.01 -10.48 29.06
CA LEU A 88 -1.59 -11.69 29.66
C LEU A 88 -2.19 -11.41 31.04
N ASN A 89 -1.49 -10.66 31.88
CA ASN A 89 -1.99 -10.29 33.20
C ASN A 89 -3.23 -9.37 33.08
N PHE A 90 -3.21 -8.39 32.18
CA PHE A 90 -4.34 -7.51 31.93
C PHE A 90 -5.57 -8.26 31.40
N ALA A 91 -5.38 -9.18 30.46
CA ALA A 91 -6.47 -9.99 29.91
C ALA A 91 -7.13 -10.87 30.99
N ARG A 92 -6.34 -11.45 31.90
CA ARG A 92 -6.85 -12.22 33.05
C ARG A 92 -7.67 -11.35 33.99
N GLN A 93 -7.13 -10.19 34.38
CA GLN A 93 -7.83 -9.23 35.23
C GLN A 93 -9.14 -8.75 34.60
N ARG A 94 -9.15 -8.49 33.28
CA ARG A 94 -10.38 -8.12 32.56
C ARG A 94 -11.42 -9.24 32.53
N ALA A 95 -11.00 -10.50 32.42
CA ALA A 95 -11.90 -11.63 32.46
C ALA A 95 -12.51 -11.84 33.85
N GLU A 96 -11.70 -11.66 34.90
CA GLU A 96 -12.16 -11.71 36.30
C GLU A 96 -13.16 -10.58 36.59
N LEU A 97 -12.89 -9.36 36.13
CA LEU A 97 -13.80 -8.21 36.27
C LEU A 97 -15.11 -8.38 35.49
N ALA A 98 -15.10 -9.05 34.35
CA ALA A 98 -16.30 -9.29 33.54
C ALA A 98 -17.17 -10.45 34.07
N ALA A 99 -16.63 -11.30 34.94
CA ALA A 99 -17.34 -12.42 35.57
C ALA A 99 -18.01 -12.05 36.91
N GLN A 100 -17.89 -10.79 37.32
CA GLN A 100 -18.41 -10.23 38.57
C GLN A 100 -19.75 -9.53 38.34
#